data_AF-A0A1I7VW92-F1
#
_entry.id   AF-A0A1I7VW92-F1
#
_cell.length_a   1.000
_cell.length_b   1.000
_cell.length_c   1.000
_cell.angle_alpha   90.00
_cell.angle_beta   90.00
_cell.angle_gamma   90.00
#
_symmetry.space_group_name_H-M   'P 1'
#
loop_
_entity.id
_entity.type
_entity.pdbx_description
1 polymer ?
#
loop_
_entity_poly.entity_id
_entity_poly.type
_entity_poly.pdbx_seq_one_letter_code
_entity_poly.pdbx_strand_id
1 'polypeptide(L)'
;MNNILFPALRNVYYLGLVTLVVSTFFLSVERIIATLLYQTYERNTRRWISISVALSQWLLIIPLMYYHNHDEGHIYPYCAYELFDPQVMANIQLGVIAMQICSFVIIIMLWTHNNKKLLYRKCQNENVSVRYQLRENVSTSKLLVPLVAITTILLLTGALLHLVLPSGQTDNYWIIVDQLTTYCFCAEIQACFLPIVSIILAIILCHTSRTIRSSLFHLLGLERCIKHGGQNSINISPDEFIRRAYFDQLQRQWNDPPISWNDAMCNSLRYKSFRKVNSQQIK
;
A
#
# COMPACT_ATOMS: atom_id res chain seq x y z
N MET A 1 1.30 -16.88 35.34
CA MET A 1 1.81 -15.88 34.37
C MET A 1 1.45 -16.20 32.91
N ASN A 2 1.28 -17.46 32.50
CA ASN A 2 0.94 -17.81 31.10
C ASN A 2 -0.50 -17.42 30.67
N ASN A 3 -1.44 -17.21 31.60
CA ASN A 3 -2.85 -16.97 31.24
C ASN A 3 -3.17 -15.54 30.75
N ILE A 4 -2.23 -14.59 30.88
CA ILE A 4 -2.45 -13.18 30.46
C ILE A 4 -1.81 -12.90 29.09
N LEU A 5 -0.78 -13.65 28.71
CA LEU A 5 0.00 -13.40 27.48
C LEU A 5 -0.80 -13.71 26.21
N PHE A 6 -1.54 -14.82 26.19
CA PHE A 6 -2.30 -15.26 25.02
C PHE A 6 -3.46 -14.32 24.65
N PRO A 7 -4.33 -13.88 25.60
CA PRO A 7 -5.38 -12.90 25.29
C PRO A 7 -4.82 -11.56 24.79
N ALA A 8 -3.72 -11.09 25.40
CA ALA A 8 -3.08 -9.84 24.99
C ALA A 8 -2.54 -9.90 23.56
N LEU A 9 -1.88 -11.01 23.18
CA LEU A 9 -1.35 -11.19 21.84
C LEU A 9 -2.45 -11.24 20.77
N ARG A 10 -3.60 -11.82 21.12
CA ARG A 10 -4.75 -11.91 20.24
C ARG A 10 -5.47 -10.57 20.05
N ASN A 11 -5.59 -9.77 21.10
CA ASN A 11 -6.10 -8.40 21.00
C ASN A 11 -5.18 -7.53 20.12
N VAL A 12 -3.87 -7.67 20.28
CA VAL A 12 -2.89 -7.00 19.41
C VAL A 12 -3.04 -7.46 17.95
N TYR A 13 -3.31 -8.74 17.72
CA TYR A 13 -3.59 -9.28 16.39
C TYR A 13 -4.83 -8.62 15.76
N TYR A 14 -5.98 -8.62 16.43
CA TYR A 14 -7.21 -8.02 15.89
C TYR A 14 -7.07 -6.53 15.67
N LEU A 15 -6.49 -5.81 16.64
CA LEU A 15 -6.23 -4.38 16.53
C LEU A 15 -5.29 -4.10 15.34
N GLY A 16 -4.21 -4.87 15.20
CA GLY A 16 -3.25 -4.73 14.12
C GLY A 16 -3.91 -4.97 12.76
N LEU A 17 -4.76 -5.99 12.64
CA LEU A 17 -5.48 -6.30 11.41
C LEU A 17 -6.49 -5.21 11.04
N VAL A 18 -7.32 -4.76 12.00
CA VAL A 18 -8.28 -3.66 11.76
C VAL A 18 -7.55 -2.37 11.40
N THR A 19 -6.47 -2.04 12.13
CA THR A 19 -5.64 -0.86 11.83
C THR A 19 -5.07 -0.93 10.43
N LEU A 20 -4.59 -2.10 10.01
CA LEU A 20 -4.08 -2.30 8.66
C LEU A 20 -5.16 -2.05 7.62
N VAL A 21 -6.36 -2.62 7.78
CA VAL A 21 -7.47 -2.49 6.82
C VAL A 21 -7.99 -1.06 6.73
N VAL A 22 -8.11 -0.39 7.86
CA VAL A 22 -8.50 1.03 7.89
C VAL A 22 -7.41 1.87 7.19
N SER A 23 -6.13 1.59 7.44
CA SER A 23 -5.02 2.25 6.76
C SER A 23 -5.04 2.03 5.25
N THR A 24 -5.26 0.80 4.78
CA THR A 24 -5.32 0.49 3.34
C THR A 24 -6.49 1.18 2.66
N PHE A 25 -7.63 1.27 3.32
CA PHE A 25 -8.79 2.02 2.84
C PHE A 25 -8.47 3.51 2.68
N PHE A 26 -7.95 4.15 3.71
CA PHE A 26 -7.58 5.56 3.65
C PHE A 26 -6.49 5.85 2.62
N LEU A 27 -5.49 4.98 2.50
CA LEU A 27 -4.49 5.06 1.44
C LEU A 27 -5.14 4.97 0.05
N SER A 28 -6.13 4.08 -0.14
CA SER A 28 -6.84 3.97 -1.41
C SER A 28 -7.59 5.28 -1.76
N VAL A 29 -8.23 5.92 -0.77
CA VAL A 29 -8.90 7.23 -0.93
C VAL A 29 -7.90 8.33 -1.26
N GLU A 30 -6.76 8.38 -0.56
CA GLU A 30 -5.66 9.31 -0.87
C GLU A 30 -5.20 9.13 -2.33
N ARG A 31 -5.05 7.88 -2.80
CA ARG A 31 -4.66 7.60 -4.19
C ARG A 31 -5.72 8.00 -5.21
N ILE A 32 -7.01 7.89 -4.89
CA ILE A 32 -8.09 8.44 -5.73
C ILE A 32 -7.91 9.96 -5.86
N ILE A 33 -7.78 10.65 -4.73
CA ILE A 33 -7.62 12.11 -4.70
C ILE A 33 -6.38 12.54 -5.49
N ALA A 34 -5.24 11.87 -5.29
CA ALA A 34 -4.01 12.14 -6.03
C ALA A 34 -4.14 11.90 -7.54
N THR A 35 -4.91 10.88 -7.94
CA THR A 35 -5.13 10.57 -9.36
C THR A 35 -6.11 11.55 -10.02
N LEU A 36 -7.16 11.97 -9.32
CA LEU A 36 -8.15 12.93 -9.83
C LEU A 36 -7.61 14.36 -9.86
N LEU A 37 -6.94 14.79 -8.80
CA LEU A 37 -6.45 16.16 -8.64
C LEU A 37 -5.02 16.37 -9.13
N TYR A 38 -4.44 15.45 -9.93
CA TYR A 38 -3.02 15.50 -10.32
C TYR A 38 -2.58 16.87 -10.85
N GLN A 39 -3.41 17.55 -11.65
CA GLN A 39 -3.12 18.90 -12.17
C GLN A 39 -3.09 19.99 -11.09
N THR A 40 -3.99 19.92 -10.12
CA THR A 40 -4.11 20.91 -9.03
C THR A 40 -3.16 20.59 -7.87
N TYR A 41 -2.70 19.35 -7.78
CA TYR A 41 -1.85 18.83 -6.70
C TYR A 41 -0.48 19.51 -6.69
N GLU A 42 0.10 19.83 -7.86
CA GLU A 42 1.39 20.52 -7.97
C GLU A 42 1.34 21.95 -7.41
N ARG A 43 0.19 22.62 -7.55
CA ARG A 43 0.04 24.03 -7.18
C ARG A 43 -0.25 24.24 -5.69
N ASN A 44 -0.78 23.23 -5.01
CA ASN A 44 -1.14 23.35 -3.60
C ASN A 44 -0.81 22.02 -2.91
N THR A 45 0.33 21.97 -2.21
CA THR A 45 0.75 20.80 -1.42
C THR A 45 -0.19 20.66 -0.23
N ARG A 46 -1.33 19.98 -0.44
CA ARG A 46 -2.38 19.80 0.58
C ARG A 46 -1.98 18.76 1.63
N ARG A 47 -0.91 19.02 2.37
CA ARG A 47 -0.46 18.21 3.52
C ARG A 47 -1.58 17.96 4.54
N TRP A 48 -2.51 18.91 4.65
CA TRP A 48 -3.72 18.79 5.48
C TRP A 48 -4.60 17.59 5.14
N ILE A 49 -4.62 17.11 3.89
CA ILE A 49 -5.41 15.91 3.53
C ILE A 49 -4.83 14.67 4.21
N SER A 50 -3.51 14.48 4.15
CA SER A 50 -2.85 13.35 4.81
C SER A 50 -2.99 13.42 6.34
N ILE A 51 -2.87 14.62 6.92
CA ILE A 51 -3.08 14.82 8.37
C ILE A 51 -4.53 14.51 8.77
N SER A 52 -5.50 15.00 8.00
CA SER A 52 -6.93 14.77 8.28
C SER A 52 -7.27 13.28 8.18
N VAL A 53 -6.71 12.60 7.18
CA VAL A 53 -6.84 11.14 7.01
C VAL A 53 -6.25 10.40 8.21
N ALA A 54 -5.04 10.74 8.64
CA ALA A 54 -4.41 10.12 9.81
C ALA A 54 -5.23 10.35 11.09
N LEU A 55 -5.73 11.57 11.32
CA LEU A 55 -6.60 11.87 12.46
C LEU A 55 -7.91 11.07 12.41
N SER A 56 -8.54 10.98 11.24
CA SER A 56 -9.78 10.22 11.06
C SER A 56 -9.59 8.72 11.31
N GLN A 57 -8.41 8.18 10.98
CA GLN A 57 -8.05 6.81 11.30
C GLN A 57 -7.99 6.58 12.82
N TRP A 58 -7.33 7.47 13.57
CA TRP A 58 -7.27 7.35 15.03
C TRP A 58 -8.65 7.51 15.69
N LEU A 59 -9.49 8.41 15.17
CA LEU A 59 -10.86 8.60 15.63
C LEU A 59 -11.75 7.36 15.42
N LEU A 60 -11.44 6.50 14.45
CA LEU A 60 -12.15 5.23 14.25
C LEU A 60 -11.59 4.09 15.11
N ILE A 61 -10.27 4.04 15.30
CA ILE A 61 -9.61 2.95 16.05
C ILE A 61 -9.85 3.06 17.56
N ILE A 62 -9.79 4.28 18.12
CA ILE A 62 -9.91 4.50 19.58
C ILE A 62 -11.26 4.04 20.14
N PRO A 63 -12.42 4.38 19.55
CA PRO A 63 -13.72 3.88 20.02
C PRO A 63 -13.83 2.36 19.92
N LEU A 64 -13.26 1.76 18.86
CA LEU A 64 -13.26 0.31 18.67
C LEU A 64 -12.47 -0.40 19.78
N MET A 65 -11.33 0.18 20.17
CA MET A 65 -10.54 -0.27 21.32
C MET A 65 -11.26 -0.13 22.65
N TYR A 66 -12.00 0.97 22.85
CA TYR A 66 -12.78 1.20 24.05
C TYR A 66 -13.93 0.19 24.19
N TYR A 67 -14.64 -0.09 23.09
CA TYR A 67 -15.75 -1.03 23.06
C TYR A 67 -15.32 -2.48 23.29
N HIS A 68 -14.13 -2.85 22.78
CA HIS A 68 -13.56 -4.19 22.98
C HIS A 68 -13.20 -4.51 24.44
N ASN A 69 -13.06 -3.49 25.29
CA ASN A 69 -12.57 -3.63 26.67
C ASN A 69 -13.69 -3.76 27.72
N HIS A 70 -14.95 -3.90 27.31
CA HIS A 70 -16.06 -4.17 28.23
C HIS A 70 -16.18 -5.68 28.51
N ASP A 71 -15.70 -6.09 29.68
CA ASP A 71 -15.86 -7.44 30.22
C ASP A 71 -17.33 -7.68 30.61
N GLU A 72 -18.05 -8.49 29.83
CA GLU A 72 -19.22 -9.18 30.36
C GLU A 72 -18.74 -10.47 31.04
N GLY A 73 -19.12 -10.66 32.31
CA GLY A 73 -18.55 -11.65 33.24
C GLY A 73 -18.80 -13.13 32.93
N HIS A 74 -18.72 -13.57 31.67
CA HIS A 74 -18.86 -14.97 31.28
C HIS A 74 -17.49 -15.66 31.20
N ILE A 75 -17.33 -16.71 32.02
CA ILE A 75 -16.12 -17.51 32.15
C ILE A 75 -16.14 -18.59 31.05
N TYR A 76 -15.77 -18.22 29.82
CA TYR A 76 -15.35 -19.22 28.83
C TYR A 76 -13.86 -19.56 29.06
N PRO A 77 -13.44 -20.83 28.87
CA PRO A 77 -12.02 -21.22 28.95
C PRO A 77 -11.16 -20.58 27.84
N TYR A 78 -11.81 -19.93 26.86
CA TYR A 78 -11.20 -19.18 25.78
C TYR A 78 -11.73 -17.74 25.81
N CYS A 79 -10.93 -16.79 26.30
CA CYS A 79 -11.28 -15.37 26.39
C CYS A 79 -11.15 -14.72 25.01
N ALA A 80 -12.18 -14.85 24.20
CA ALA A 80 -12.27 -14.23 22.88
C ALA A 80 -13.55 -13.42 22.79
N TYR A 81 -13.42 -12.12 22.52
CA TYR A 81 -14.56 -11.21 22.37
C TYR A 81 -15.60 -11.72 21.36
N GLU A 82 -15.14 -12.44 20.33
CA GLU A 82 -15.95 -13.05 19.27
C GLU A 82 -17.01 -14.04 19.78
N LEU A 83 -16.81 -14.62 20.95
CA LEU A 83 -17.73 -15.58 21.55
C LEU A 83 -18.79 -14.93 22.45
N PHE A 84 -18.60 -13.68 22.88
CA PHE A 84 -19.55 -12.99 23.76
C PHE A 84 -20.73 -12.41 22.96
N ASP A 85 -20.45 -11.74 21.84
CA ASP A 85 -21.47 -11.26 20.91
C ASP A 85 -21.11 -11.63 19.46
N PRO A 86 -21.47 -12.86 19.03
CA PRO A 86 -21.12 -13.35 17.70
C PRO A 86 -21.81 -12.54 16.59
N GLN A 87 -22.96 -11.92 16.86
CA GLN A 87 -23.72 -11.16 15.86
C GLN A 87 -23.08 -9.80 15.61
N VAL A 88 -22.73 -9.05 16.66
CA VAL A 88 -22.03 -7.78 16.52
C VAL A 88 -20.66 -7.99 15.89
N MET A 89 -19.92 -9.03 16.32
CA MET A 89 -18.61 -9.32 15.75
C MET A 89 -18.68 -9.71 14.27
N ALA A 90 -19.66 -10.54 13.87
CA ALA A 90 -19.88 -10.88 12.47
C ALA A 90 -20.19 -9.63 11.61
N ASN A 91 -21.00 -8.70 12.13
CA ASN A 91 -21.31 -7.44 11.45
C ASN A 91 -20.07 -6.55 11.29
N ILE A 92 -19.26 -6.41 12.34
CA ILE A 92 -17.99 -5.65 12.30
C ILE A 92 -17.06 -6.26 11.26
N GLN A 93 -16.88 -7.59 11.29
CA GLN A 93 -16.00 -8.28 10.37
C GLN A 93 -16.49 -8.19 8.92
N LEU A 94 -17.80 -8.32 8.68
CA LEU A 94 -18.39 -8.11 7.35
C LEU A 94 -18.10 -6.70 6.84
N GLY A 95 -18.23 -5.69 7.71
CA GLY A 95 -17.86 -4.30 7.41
C GLY A 95 -16.38 -4.16 7.03
N VAL A 96 -15.47 -4.78 7.79
CA VAL A 96 -14.02 -4.78 7.51
C VAL A 96 -13.71 -5.46 6.18
N ILE A 97 -14.34 -6.61 5.90
CA ILE A 97 -14.20 -7.32 4.61
C ILE A 97 -14.70 -6.45 3.46
N ALA A 98 -15.86 -5.82 3.61
CA ALA A 98 -16.41 -4.92 2.59
C ALA A 98 -15.48 -3.74 2.31
N MET A 99 -14.96 -3.08 3.35
CA MET A 99 -13.97 -2.00 3.20
C MET A 99 -12.70 -2.45 2.48
N GLN A 100 -12.19 -3.64 2.82
CA GLN A 100 -10.99 -4.18 2.17
C GLN A 100 -11.24 -4.53 0.69
N ILE A 101 -12.36 -5.17 0.37
CA ILE A 101 -12.73 -5.49 -1.02
C ILE A 101 -12.85 -4.18 -1.84
N CYS A 102 -13.52 -3.17 -1.29
CA CYS A 102 -13.59 -1.83 -1.90
C CYS A 102 -12.19 -1.25 -2.16
N SER A 103 -11.30 -1.31 -1.16
CA SER A 103 -9.92 -0.83 -1.27
C SER A 103 -9.14 -1.56 -2.37
N PHE A 104 -9.29 -2.88 -2.45
CA PHE A 104 -8.67 -3.72 -3.47
C PHE A 104 -9.14 -3.33 -4.88
N VAL A 105 -10.46 -3.21 -5.07
CA VAL A 105 -11.05 -2.81 -6.34
C VAL A 105 -10.55 -1.43 -6.76
N ILE A 106 -10.56 -0.45 -5.84
CA ILE A 106 -10.07 0.91 -6.09
C ILE A 106 -8.61 0.88 -6.56
N ILE A 107 -7.73 0.19 -5.84
CA ILE A 107 -6.30 0.15 -6.16
C ILE A 107 -6.04 -0.53 -7.49
N ILE A 108 -6.73 -1.62 -7.81
CA ILE A 108 -6.60 -2.31 -9.10
C ILE A 108 -7.13 -1.43 -10.24
N MET A 109 -8.27 -0.76 -10.06
CA MET A 109 -8.82 0.18 -11.04
C MET A 109 -7.86 1.35 -11.28
N LEU A 110 -7.31 1.97 -10.22
CA LEU A 110 -6.34 3.05 -10.33
C LEU A 110 -5.05 2.58 -11.00
N TRP A 111 -4.54 1.40 -10.65
CA TRP A 111 -3.34 0.85 -11.25
C TRP A 111 -3.52 0.63 -12.75
N THR A 112 -4.62 0.00 -13.16
CA THR A 112 -4.92 -0.25 -14.58
C THR A 112 -5.17 1.05 -15.35
N HIS A 113 -5.92 2.00 -14.77
CA HIS A 113 -6.16 3.32 -15.35
C HIS A 113 -4.86 4.11 -15.55
N ASN A 114 -4.04 4.22 -14.50
CA ASN A 114 -2.80 4.98 -14.52
C ASN A 114 -1.77 4.36 -15.47
N ASN A 115 -1.69 3.03 -15.54
CA ASN A 115 -0.80 2.35 -16.46
C ASN A 115 -1.21 2.55 -17.92
N LYS A 116 -2.52 2.46 -18.24
CA LYS A 116 -3.04 2.77 -19.59
C LYS A 116 -2.76 4.22 -19.99
N LYS A 117 -3.03 5.17 -19.08
CA LYS A 117 -2.77 6.60 -19.31
C LYS A 117 -1.28 6.88 -19.50
N LEU A 118 -0.40 6.18 -18.78
CA LEU A 118 1.05 6.31 -18.90
C LEU A 118 1.55 5.82 -20.26
N LEU A 119 1.03 4.69 -20.75
CA LEU A 119 1.37 4.15 -22.07
C LEU A 119 0.92 5.10 -23.19
N TYR A 120 -0.31 5.60 -23.13
CA TYR A 120 -0.84 6.53 -24.13
C TYR A 120 -0.03 7.83 -24.19
N ARG A 121 0.27 8.43 -23.02
CA ARG A 121 1.04 9.68 -22.95
C ARG A 121 2.53 9.51 -23.21
N LYS A 122 3.07 8.30 -23.22
CA LYS A 122 4.46 8.07 -23.64
C LYS A 122 4.63 8.37 -25.15
N CYS A 123 3.57 8.19 -25.93
CA CYS A 123 3.55 8.43 -27.37
C CYS A 123 3.36 9.91 -27.73
N GLN A 124 2.60 10.68 -26.94
CA GLN A 124 2.41 12.12 -27.15
C GLN A 124 3.44 12.91 -26.34
N ASN A 125 4.24 13.78 -26.97
CA ASN A 125 5.24 14.66 -26.33
C ASN A 125 4.60 15.74 -25.42
N GLU A 126 3.84 15.31 -24.41
CA GLU A 126 3.17 16.16 -23.44
C GLU A 126 4.06 16.52 -22.24
N ASN A 127 3.61 17.53 -21.49
CA ASN A 127 4.21 18.11 -20.28
C ASN A 127 4.90 17.09 -19.37
N VAL A 128 6.18 17.34 -19.09
CA VAL A 128 7.06 16.47 -18.30
C VAL A 128 6.57 16.31 -16.86
N SER A 129 5.95 17.34 -16.26
CA SER A 129 5.41 17.28 -14.90
C SER A 129 4.30 16.22 -14.73
N VAL A 130 3.38 16.14 -15.70
CA VAL A 130 2.28 15.16 -15.67
C VAL A 130 2.80 13.74 -15.80
N ARG A 131 3.81 13.53 -16.66
CA ARG A 131 4.46 12.22 -16.82
C ARG A 131 5.17 11.78 -15.53
N TYR A 132 5.80 12.71 -14.82
CA TYR A 132 6.45 12.44 -13.54
C TYR A 132 5.44 11.98 -12.48
N GLN A 133 4.38 12.76 -12.25
CA GLN A 133 3.33 12.40 -11.28
C GLN A 133 2.65 11.07 -11.60
N LEU A 134 2.39 10.80 -12.88
CA LEU A 134 1.77 9.55 -13.30
C LEU A 134 2.71 8.35 -13.07
N ARG A 135 4.02 8.51 -13.32
CA ARG A 135 5.02 7.49 -13.00
C ARG A 135 5.08 7.23 -11.49
N GLU A 136 5.05 8.29 -10.69
CA GLU A 136 5.02 8.17 -9.23
C GLU A 136 3.79 7.38 -8.77
N ASN A 137 2.59 7.76 -9.24
CA ASN A 137 1.35 7.06 -8.93
C ASN A 137 1.36 5.59 -9.36
N VAL A 138 1.93 5.26 -10.53
CA VAL A 138 2.09 3.86 -10.98
C VAL A 138 3.07 3.10 -10.11
N SER A 139 4.20 3.72 -9.74
CA SER A 139 5.21 3.12 -8.85
C SER A 139 4.63 2.81 -7.46
N THR A 140 3.91 3.77 -6.88
CA THR A 140 3.23 3.59 -5.60
C THR A 140 2.14 2.53 -5.68
N SER A 141 1.32 2.52 -6.74
CA SER A 141 0.29 1.49 -6.93
C SER A 141 0.90 0.09 -7.03
N LYS A 142 2.06 -0.05 -7.69
CA LYS A 142 2.78 -1.33 -7.79
C LYS A 142 3.22 -1.88 -6.41
N LEU A 143 3.46 -1.00 -5.43
CA LEU A 143 3.76 -1.37 -4.05
C LEU A 143 2.48 -1.70 -3.26
N LEU A 144 1.39 -0.95 -3.48
CA LEU A 144 0.14 -1.17 -2.76
C LEU A 144 -0.61 -2.43 -3.21
N VAL A 145 -0.54 -2.82 -4.49
CA VAL A 145 -1.23 -4.01 -5.00
C VAL A 145 -0.90 -5.29 -4.22
N PRO A 146 0.38 -5.70 -4.02
CA PRO A 146 0.68 -6.90 -3.25
C PRO A 146 0.27 -6.78 -1.79
N LEU A 147 0.41 -5.60 -1.18
CA LEU A 147 -0.05 -5.33 0.19
C LEU A 147 -1.54 -5.62 0.33
N VAL A 148 -2.35 -5.02 -0.53
CA VAL A 148 -3.81 -5.15 -0.46
C VAL A 148 -4.26 -6.55 -0.87
N ALA A 149 -3.60 -7.19 -1.84
CA ALA A 149 -3.91 -8.57 -2.22
C ALA A 149 -3.68 -9.56 -1.07
N ILE A 150 -2.51 -9.51 -0.42
CA ILE A 150 -2.17 -10.43 0.67
C ILE A 150 -3.10 -10.23 1.87
N THR A 151 -3.42 -8.97 2.18
CA THR A 151 -4.28 -8.63 3.33
C THR A 151 -5.73 -8.99 3.07
N THR A 152 -6.21 -8.91 1.82
CA THR A 152 -7.51 -9.46 1.42
C THR A 152 -7.56 -10.98 1.56
N ILE A 153 -6.50 -11.71 1.17
CA ILE A 153 -6.44 -13.16 1.36
C ILE A 153 -6.52 -13.51 2.85
N LEU A 154 -5.72 -12.84 3.69
CA LEU A 154 -5.71 -13.06 5.14
C LEU A 154 -7.07 -12.78 5.80
N LEU A 155 -7.77 -11.73 5.35
CA LEU A 155 -9.13 -11.45 5.82
C LEU A 155 -10.13 -12.50 5.36
N LEU A 156 -10.04 -12.96 4.11
CA LEU A 156 -10.95 -13.96 3.57
C LEU A 156 -10.78 -15.32 4.28
N THR A 157 -9.54 -15.72 4.59
CA THR A 157 -9.29 -16.92 5.41
C THR A 157 -9.87 -16.76 6.81
N GLY A 158 -9.81 -15.55 7.38
CA GLY A 158 -10.48 -15.24 8.65
C GLY A 158 -12.00 -15.35 8.56
N ALA A 159 -12.60 -14.87 7.47
CA ALA A 159 -14.04 -15.00 7.25
C ALA A 159 -14.48 -16.47 7.16
N LEU A 160 -13.68 -17.31 6.47
CA LEU A 160 -13.94 -18.75 6.37
C LEU A 160 -13.89 -19.45 7.72
N LEU A 161 -13.05 -18.96 8.65
CA LEU A 161 -12.98 -19.49 10.00
C LEU A 161 -14.30 -19.33 10.78
N HIS A 162 -15.06 -18.26 10.52
CA HIS A 162 -16.38 -18.08 11.15
C HIS A 162 -17.43 -19.08 10.68
N LEU A 163 -17.23 -19.76 9.55
CA LEU A 163 -18.10 -20.86 9.14
C LEU A 163 -17.97 -22.08 10.06
N VAL A 164 -16.86 -22.18 10.81
CA VAL A 164 -16.58 -23.24 11.77
C VAL A 164 -17.05 -22.85 13.18
N LEU A 165 -17.47 -21.60 13.39
CA LEU A 165 -17.97 -21.13 14.68
C LEU A 165 -19.24 -21.91 15.05
N PRO A 166 -19.37 -22.41 16.29
CA PRO A 166 -20.57 -23.13 16.71
C PRO A 166 -21.81 -22.27 16.50
N SER A 167 -22.77 -22.79 15.72
CA SER A 167 -24.05 -22.13 15.55
C SER A 167 -24.82 -22.21 16.88
N GLY A 168 -25.38 -21.11 17.37
CA GLY A 168 -26.18 -21.07 18.60
C GLY A 168 -27.50 -21.87 18.57
N GLN A 169 -27.67 -22.77 17.59
CA GLN A 169 -28.87 -23.56 17.34
C GLN A 169 -28.68 -25.05 17.71
N THR A 170 -27.49 -25.46 18.14
CA THR A 170 -27.20 -26.84 18.57
C THR A 170 -27.22 -26.95 20.09
N ASP A 171 -28.16 -27.71 20.66
CA ASP A 171 -28.25 -27.93 22.11
C ASP A 171 -27.28 -29.03 22.62
N ASN A 172 -26.56 -29.69 21.72
CA ASN A 172 -25.64 -30.77 22.08
C ASN A 172 -24.28 -30.23 22.51
N TYR A 173 -24.05 -30.24 23.82
CA TYR A 173 -22.80 -29.80 24.46
C TYR A 173 -21.53 -30.36 23.79
N TRP A 174 -21.51 -31.65 23.45
CA TRP A 174 -20.31 -32.28 22.86
C TRP A 174 -19.99 -31.75 21.46
N ILE A 175 -21.01 -31.38 20.68
CA ILE A 175 -20.84 -30.78 19.35
C ILE A 175 -20.30 -29.36 19.47
N ILE A 176 -20.81 -28.58 20.43
CA ILE A 176 -20.32 -27.22 20.70
C ILE A 176 -18.85 -27.25 21.09
N VAL A 177 -18.45 -28.16 21.98
CA VAL A 177 -17.06 -28.28 22.45
C VAL A 177 -16.11 -28.70 21.32
N ASP A 178 -16.53 -29.62 20.46
CA ASP A 178 -15.74 -30.06 19.29
C ASP A 178 -15.54 -28.93 18.26
N GLN A 179 -16.62 -28.21 17.92
CA GLN A 179 -16.58 -27.04 17.04
C GLN A 179 -15.72 -25.92 17.62
N LEU A 180 -15.86 -25.64 18.93
CA LEU A 180 -15.06 -24.64 19.62
C LEU A 180 -13.58 -25.01 19.60
N THR A 181 -13.24 -26.27 19.87
CA THR A 181 -11.85 -26.76 19.86
C THR A 181 -11.24 -26.62 18.47
N THR A 182 -11.99 -26.97 17.43
CA THR A 182 -11.56 -26.82 16.03
C THR A 182 -11.35 -25.36 15.65
N TYR A 183 -12.30 -24.49 16.01
CA TYR A 183 -12.21 -23.06 15.78
C TYR A 183 -10.97 -22.46 16.46
N CYS A 184 -10.76 -22.73 17.74
CA CYS A 184 -9.59 -22.26 18.49
C CYS A 184 -8.29 -22.69 17.81
N PHE A 185 -8.17 -23.96 17.43
CA PHE A 185 -6.98 -24.47 16.75
C PHE A 185 -6.71 -23.75 15.42
N CYS A 186 -7.74 -23.57 14.59
CA CYS A 186 -7.60 -22.88 13.32
C CYS A 186 -7.32 -21.37 13.50
N ALA A 187 -7.90 -20.72 14.51
CA ALA A 187 -7.64 -19.31 14.85
C ALA A 187 -6.17 -19.08 15.23
N GLU A 188 -5.60 -19.96 16.07
CA GLU A 188 -4.19 -19.86 16.47
C GLU A 188 -3.25 -20.11 15.29
N ILE A 189 -3.57 -21.07 14.42
CA ILE A 189 -2.84 -21.29 13.16
C ILE A 189 -2.87 -20.03 12.29
N GLN A 190 -4.03 -19.38 12.15
CA GLN A 190 -4.17 -18.15 11.40
C GLN A 190 -3.33 -17.01 11.99
N ALA A 191 -3.31 -16.86 13.31
CA ALA A 191 -2.46 -15.88 13.99
C ALA A 191 -0.96 -16.12 13.69
N CYS A 192 -0.54 -17.39 13.61
CA CYS A 192 0.84 -17.76 13.25
C CYS A 192 1.23 -17.38 11.81
N PHE A 193 0.26 -17.24 10.90
CA PHE A 193 0.55 -16.79 9.52
C PHE A 193 0.86 -15.30 9.41
N LEU A 194 0.45 -14.47 10.37
CA LEU A 194 0.68 -13.02 10.33
C LEU A 194 2.18 -12.62 10.25
N PRO A 195 3.09 -13.16 11.09
CA PRO A 195 4.51 -12.84 10.98
C PRO A 195 5.09 -13.31 9.65
N ILE A 196 4.66 -14.48 9.15
CA ILE A 196 5.09 -15.02 7.84
C ILE A 196 4.66 -14.06 6.71
N VAL A 197 3.40 -13.65 6.71
CA VAL A 197 2.86 -12.66 5.77
C VAL A 197 3.60 -11.33 5.85
N SER A 198 3.93 -10.87 7.05
CA SER A 198 4.68 -9.62 7.26
C SER A 198 6.09 -9.70 6.69
N ILE A 199 6.78 -10.83 6.87
CA ILE A 199 8.11 -11.09 6.28
C ILE A 199 8.01 -11.12 4.75
N ILE A 200 7.04 -11.85 4.19
CA ILE A 200 6.83 -11.91 2.74
C ILE A 200 6.57 -10.51 2.17
N LEU A 201 5.71 -9.73 2.83
CA LEU A 201 5.43 -8.36 2.44
C LEU A 201 6.69 -7.48 2.49
N ALA A 202 7.49 -7.59 3.55
CA ALA A 202 8.76 -6.85 3.66
C ALA A 202 9.73 -7.21 2.52
N ILE A 203 9.84 -8.50 2.17
CA ILE A 203 10.64 -8.97 1.03
C ILE A 203 10.12 -8.38 -0.28
N ILE A 204 8.79 -8.42 -0.52
CA ILE A 204 8.17 -7.86 -1.72
C ILE A 204 8.42 -6.36 -1.82
N LEU A 205 8.27 -5.61 -0.72
CA LEU A 205 8.52 -4.17 -0.67
C LEU A 205 9.99 -3.84 -0.97
N CYS A 206 10.92 -4.61 -0.39
CA CYS A 206 12.36 -4.50 -0.67
C CYS A 206 12.71 -4.79 -2.14
N HIS A 207 12.06 -5.78 -2.76
CA HIS A 207 12.29 -6.09 -4.18
C HIS A 207 11.66 -5.06 -5.12
N THR A 208 10.51 -4.51 -4.74
CA THR A 208 9.72 -3.63 -5.62
C THR A 208 10.23 -2.19 -5.61
N SER A 209 10.74 -1.69 -4.48
CA SER A 209 11.22 -0.32 -4.35
C SER A 209 12.72 -0.25 -4.08
N ARG A 210 13.48 0.32 -5.03
CA ARG A 210 14.90 0.62 -4.85
C ARG A 210 15.14 1.59 -3.69
N THR A 211 14.23 2.55 -3.50
CA THR A 211 14.33 3.54 -2.42
C THR A 211 14.19 2.88 -1.06
N ILE A 212 13.16 2.03 -0.87
CA ILE A 212 12.95 1.29 0.39
C ILE A 212 14.14 0.38 0.66
N ARG A 213 14.60 -0.34 -0.36
CA ARG A 213 15.79 -1.20 -0.26
C ARG A 213 17.03 -0.42 0.20
N SER A 214 17.26 0.76 -0.39
CA SER A 214 18.38 1.61 -0.02
C SER A 214 18.26 2.12 1.42
N SER A 215 17.08 2.58 1.84
CA SER A 215 16.82 3.02 3.21
C SER A 215 17.01 1.89 4.22
N LEU A 216 16.57 0.67 3.88
CA LEU A 216 16.67 -0.50 4.74
C LEU A 216 18.13 -0.97 4.88
N PHE A 217 18.90 -0.96 3.79
CA PHE A 217 20.34 -1.24 3.86
C PHE A 217 21.12 -0.18 4.65
N HIS A 218 20.72 1.09 4.57
CA HIS A 218 21.31 2.16 5.39
C HIS A 218 20.99 1.96 6.88
N LEU A 219 19.72 1.66 7.21
CA LEU A 219 19.30 1.36 8.58
C LEU A 219 20.02 0.16 9.19
N LEU A 220 20.26 -0.89 8.39
CA LEU A 220 20.98 -2.10 8.82
C LEU A 220 22.50 -1.93 8.80
N GLY A 221 23.04 -0.76 8.43
CA GLY A 221 24.49 -0.52 8.35
C GLY A 221 25.20 -1.34 7.27
N LEU A 222 24.45 -1.91 6.31
CA LEU A 222 24.96 -2.79 5.26
C LEU A 222 25.53 -2.04 4.05
N GLU A 223 25.71 -0.72 4.14
CA GLU A 223 26.25 0.12 3.05
C GLU A 223 27.59 -0.38 2.50
N ARG A 224 28.42 -1.02 3.35
CA ARG A 224 29.73 -1.53 2.94
C ARG A 224 29.64 -2.68 1.92
N CYS A 225 28.56 -3.46 1.92
CA CYS A 225 28.35 -4.55 0.97
C CYS A 225 28.00 -4.06 -0.44
N ILE A 226 27.44 -2.85 -0.59
CA ILE A 226 27.05 -2.29 -1.88
C ILE A 226 28.22 -1.54 -2.54
N LYS A 227 29.08 -0.88 -1.74
CA LYS A 227 30.24 -0.13 -2.25
C LYS A 227 31.28 -0.99 -2.99
N HIS A 228 31.36 -2.29 -2.70
CA HIS A 228 32.29 -3.20 -3.39
C HIS A 228 31.78 -3.73 -4.76
N GLY A 229 30.52 -3.50 -5.13
CA GLY A 229 29.94 -4.00 -6.39
C GLY A 229 29.80 -2.96 -7.50
N GLY A 230 30.15 -1.69 -7.26
CA GLY A 230 29.73 -0.56 -8.10
C GLY A 230 30.79 0.48 -8.44
N GLN A 231 32.09 0.16 -8.37
CA GLN A 231 33.13 1.17 -8.60
C GLN A 231 33.35 1.60 -10.06
N ASN A 232 32.70 0.98 -11.06
CA ASN A 232 32.97 1.30 -12.49
C ASN A 232 31.76 1.78 -13.31
N SER A 233 30.64 2.17 -12.71
CA SER A 233 29.60 2.87 -13.48
C SER A 233 29.02 4.02 -12.69
N ILE A 234 29.25 5.24 -13.16
CA ILE A 234 28.40 6.40 -12.88
C ILE A 234 27.03 6.10 -13.52
N ASN A 235 26.29 5.16 -12.93
CA ASN A 235 24.92 4.88 -13.26
C ASN A 235 24.08 5.87 -12.45
N ILE A 236 24.02 7.12 -12.93
CA ILE A 236 22.96 8.03 -12.52
C ILE A 236 21.66 7.26 -12.71
N SER A 237 20.94 7.00 -11.62
CA SER A 237 19.70 6.24 -11.72
C SER A 237 18.79 6.93 -12.74
N PRO A 238 18.05 6.21 -13.59
CA PRO A 238 17.19 6.83 -14.59
C PRO A 238 16.26 7.89 -13.98
N ASP A 239 15.84 7.68 -12.73
CA ASP A 239 14.99 8.61 -11.99
C ASP A 239 15.74 9.87 -11.53
N GLU A 240 17.03 9.77 -11.19
CA GLU A 240 17.86 10.94 -10.85
C GLU A 240 18.24 11.76 -12.07
N PHE A 241 18.48 11.11 -13.21
CA PHE A 241 18.68 11.79 -14.49
C PHE A 241 17.42 12.55 -14.91
N ILE A 242 16.25 11.91 -14.80
CA ILE A 242 14.96 12.54 -15.13
C ILE A 242 14.63 13.67 -14.14
N ARG A 243 14.92 13.49 -12.86
CA ARG A 243 14.76 14.55 -11.85
C ARG A 243 15.64 15.77 -12.16
N ARG A 244 16.92 15.56 -12.50
CA ARG A 244 17.82 16.65 -12.91
C ARG A 244 17.31 17.33 -14.18
N ALA A 245 16.92 16.56 -15.19
CA ALA A 245 16.35 17.10 -16.42
C ALA A 245 15.06 17.92 -16.16
N TYR A 246 14.22 17.52 -15.21
CA TYR A 246 13.04 18.28 -14.78
C TYR A 246 13.42 19.62 -14.13
N PHE A 247 14.35 19.61 -13.16
CA PHE A 247 14.80 20.85 -12.52
C PHE A 247 15.55 21.77 -13.49
N ASP A 248 16.33 21.22 -14.41
CA ASP A 248 17.00 22.00 -15.47
C ASP A 248 15.98 22.64 -16.43
N GLN A 249 14.89 21.94 -16.75
CA GLN A 249 13.83 22.47 -17.60
C GLN A 249 13.03 23.58 -16.89
N LEU A 250 12.75 23.42 -15.59
CA LEU A 250 12.16 24.48 -14.77
C LEU A 250 13.08 25.70 -14.66
N GLN A 251 14.38 25.48 -14.46
CA GLN A 251 15.39 26.53 -14.39
C GLN A 251 15.42 27.34 -15.70
N ARG A 252 15.31 26.67 -16.85
CA ARG A 252 15.24 27.34 -18.17
C ARG A 252 13.93 28.11 -18.34
N GLN A 253 12.79 27.53 -17.99
CA GLN A 253 11.50 28.22 -18.03
C GLN A 253 11.43 29.43 -17.09
N TRP A 254 12.19 29.42 -16.01
CA TRP A 254 12.27 30.53 -15.06
C TRP A 254 13.22 31.64 -15.53
N ASN A 255 14.30 31.27 -16.21
CA ASN A 255 15.34 32.21 -16.66
C ASN A 255 15.06 32.81 -18.05
N ASP A 256 14.22 32.18 -18.86
CA ASP A 256 13.77 32.74 -20.14
C ASP A 256 12.52 33.63 -19.89
N PRO A 257 12.59 34.95 -20.17
CA PRO A 257 11.43 35.84 -20.04
C PRO A 257 10.33 35.41 -21.03
N PRO A 258 9.05 35.79 -20.81
CA PRO A 258 7.95 35.32 -21.64
C PRO A 258 8.12 35.82 -23.08
N ILE A 259 8.57 34.92 -23.96
CA ILE A 259 8.58 35.13 -25.40
C ILE A 259 7.12 35.22 -25.83
N SER A 260 6.74 36.38 -26.36
CA SER A 260 5.45 36.60 -27.01
C SER A 260 5.19 35.48 -28.01
N TRP A 261 4.09 34.76 -27.83
CA TRP A 261 3.63 33.74 -28.77
C TRP A 261 3.33 34.38 -30.12
N ASN A 262 4.20 34.14 -31.10
CA ASN A 262 3.84 34.26 -32.51
C ASN A 262 3.74 32.84 -33.10
N ASP A 263 2.51 32.48 -33.48
CA ASP A 263 2.01 31.19 -33.96
C ASP A 263 2.62 30.69 -35.30
N ALA A 264 3.93 30.49 -35.40
CA ALA A 264 4.52 30.11 -36.71
C ALA A 264 5.50 28.92 -36.71
N MET A 265 5.62 28.13 -35.65
CA MET A 265 6.67 27.11 -35.57
C MET A 265 6.19 25.66 -35.34
N CYS A 266 5.03 25.29 -35.90
CA CYS A 266 4.53 23.91 -35.78
C CYS A 266 4.89 22.98 -36.96
N ASN A 267 5.70 23.42 -37.94
CA ASN A 267 5.95 22.63 -39.17
C ASN A 267 7.42 22.23 -39.47
N SER A 268 8.42 22.51 -38.63
CA SER A 268 9.83 22.30 -39.03
C SER A 268 10.64 21.22 -38.28
N LEU A 269 10.05 20.44 -37.36
CA LEU A 269 10.78 19.32 -36.73
C LEU A 269 10.75 18.06 -37.60
N ARG A 270 11.34 18.19 -38.79
CA ARG A 270 11.78 17.08 -39.64
C ARG A 270 12.89 16.34 -38.90
N TYR A 271 12.54 15.14 -38.44
CA TYR A 271 13.41 14.01 -38.06
C TYR A 271 14.89 14.16 -38.53
N LYS A 272 15.77 14.71 -37.67
CA LYS A 272 17.22 14.48 -37.82
C LYS A 272 17.51 13.12 -37.23
N SER A 273 17.61 12.13 -38.12
CA SER A 273 18.01 10.76 -37.80
C SER A 273 19.36 10.75 -37.09
N PHE A 274 19.39 10.17 -35.90
CA PHE A 274 20.61 9.60 -35.32
C PHE A 274 21.06 8.44 -36.21
N ARG A 275 21.90 8.72 -37.20
CA ARG A 275 22.64 7.69 -37.94
C ARG A 275 24.00 8.26 -38.35
N LYS A 276 25.05 7.59 -37.87
CA LYS A 276 26.48 7.77 -38.18
C LYS A 276 27.24 8.86 -37.43
N VAL A 277 27.69 8.53 -36.22
CA VAL A 277 29.06 8.87 -35.77
C VAL A 277 29.58 7.68 -34.97
N ASN A 278 30.35 6.80 -35.62
CA ASN A 278 31.48 6.04 -35.06
C ASN A 278 31.86 4.92 -36.02
N SER A 279 32.60 5.32 -37.05
CA SER A 279 33.44 4.42 -37.84
C SER A 279 34.50 5.28 -38.50
N GLN A 280 35.57 5.59 -37.76
CA GLN A 280 36.93 5.86 -38.26
C GLN A 280 37.78 6.50 -37.15
N GLN A 281 38.57 5.68 -36.45
CA GLN A 281 39.95 5.99 -36.05
C GLN A 281 40.55 4.79 -35.30
N ILE A 282 41.00 3.80 -36.08
CA ILE A 282 42.17 2.98 -35.72
C ILE A 282 43.00 2.88 -37.01
N LYS A 283 44.08 3.64 -37.04
CA LYS A 283 45.30 3.39 -37.81
C LYS A 283 46.44 3.44 -36.82
#